data_AF-A0A6F8XL39-F1
#
_entry.id   AF-A0A6F8XL39-F1
#
_cell.length_a   1.000
_cell.length_b   1.000
_cell.length_c   1.000
_cell.angle_alpha   90.00
_cell.angle_beta   90.00
_cell.angle_gamma   90.00
#
_symmetry.space_group_name_H-M   'P 1'
#
loop_
_entity.id
_entity.type
_entity.pdbx_description
1 polymer ?
#
loop_
_entity_poly.entity_id
_entity_poly.type
_entity_poly.pdbx_seq_one_letter_code
_entity_poly.pdbx_strand_id
1 'polypeptide(L)'
;MAQPSTAPPRGGRTLLALWGFIAALGFAGAALLCSVSSEVAGSAVFGSPGTQAVLAVALLMTLAGTVVAWRPAGFPVRVRQFAVLLLAVVSGATTVVAVGFFAGGEWADVGILLLQSAVFAAVIATRISRLSTVRASGLERHVAGDPGQASANPAAGRTAE
;
A
#
# COMPACT_ATOMS: atom_id res chain seq x y z
N MET A 1 39.63 6.97 12.87
CA MET A 1 38.38 6.29 13.26
C MET A 1 37.28 6.80 12.32
N ALA A 2 36.85 5.99 11.34
CA ALA A 2 35.86 6.39 10.36
C ALA A 2 34.45 6.31 10.95
N GLN A 3 33.66 7.38 10.86
CA GLN A 3 32.26 7.34 11.27
C GLN A 3 31.48 6.41 10.32
N PRO A 4 30.66 5.48 10.85
CA PRO A 4 29.84 4.61 10.03
C PRO A 4 28.88 5.46 9.19
N SER A 5 28.96 5.29 7.87
CA SER A 5 28.07 5.94 6.91
C SER A 5 26.63 5.53 7.18
N THR A 6 25.83 6.45 7.71
CA THR A 6 24.39 6.29 8.00
C THR A 6 23.53 6.58 6.76
N ALA A 7 23.98 6.15 5.58
CA ALA A 7 23.17 6.29 4.38
C ALA A 7 21.90 5.43 4.53
N PRO A 8 20.69 6.02 4.52
CA PRO A 8 19.47 5.25 4.67
C PRO A 8 19.32 4.26 3.51
N PRO A 9 18.88 3.02 3.76
CA PRO A 9 18.82 1.98 2.74
C PRO A 9 17.84 2.38 1.64
N ARG A 10 18.37 2.62 0.43
CA ARG A 10 17.59 2.97 -0.77
C ARG A 10 16.64 1.84 -1.24
N GLY A 11 16.73 0.65 -0.66
CA GLY A 11 15.99 -0.55 -1.11
C GLY A 11 14.47 -0.53 -0.89
N GLY A 12 13.94 0.32 -0.02
CA GLY A 12 12.52 0.29 0.34
C GLY A 12 11.55 0.64 -0.80
N ARG A 13 11.95 1.52 -1.73
CA ARG A 13 11.10 1.95 -2.85
C ARG A 13 11.03 0.92 -3.97
N THR A 14 12.17 0.32 -4.30
CA THR A 14 12.27 -0.74 -5.32
C THR A 14 11.47 -1.97 -4.92
N LEU A 15 11.51 -2.35 -3.64
CA LEU A 15 10.72 -3.47 -3.13
C LEU A 15 9.21 -3.22 -3.22
N LEU A 16 8.74 -2.01 -2.88
CA LEU A 16 7.33 -1.63 -3.01
C LEU A 16 6.85 -1.69 -4.47
N ALA A 17 7.71 -1.25 -5.40
CA ALA A 17 7.44 -1.31 -6.83
C ALA A 17 7.28 -2.75 -7.30
N LEU A 18 8.19 -3.61 -6.87
CA LEU A 18 8.18 -5.03 -7.19
C LEU A 18 6.90 -5.69 -6.67
N TRP A 19 6.49 -5.41 -5.44
CA TRP A 19 5.24 -5.92 -4.87
C TRP A 19 4.01 -5.42 -5.60
N GLY A 20 3.94 -4.13 -5.92
CA GLY A 20 2.84 -3.55 -6.68
C GLY A 20 2.75 -4.15 -8.09
N PHE A 21 3.88 -4.36 -8.74
CA PHE A 21 3.96 -4.97 -10.07
C PHE A 21 3.52 -6.44 -10.06
N ILE A 22 4.01 -7.24 -9.10
CA ILE A 22 3.62 -8.65 -8.97
C ILE A 22 2.11 -8.77 -8.69
N ALA A 23 1.57 -7.94 -7.79
CA ALA A 23 0.14 -7.92 -7.51
C ALA A 23 -0.69 -7.54 -8.75
N ALA A 24 -0.24 -6.51 -9.49
CA ALA A 24 -0.88 -6.09 -10.73
C ALA A 24 -0.87 -7.20 -11.79
N LEU A 25 0.25 -7.91 -11.95
CA LEU A 25 0.34 -9.06 -12.84
C LEU A 25 -0.61 -10.19 -12.43
N GLY A 26 -0.74 -10.47 -11.13
CA GLY A 26 -1.67 -11.49 -10.64
C GLY A 26 -3.13 -11.15 -10.93
N PHE A 27 -3.55 -9.89 -10.70
CA PHE A 27 -4.91 -9.45 -11.03
C PHE A 27 -5.17 -9.45 -12.55
N ALA A 28 -4.22 -8.95 -13.34
CA ALA A 28 -4.33 -8.93 -14.80
C ALA A 28 -4.37 -10.35 -15.38
N GLY A 29 -3.51 -11.25 -14.88
CA GLY A 29 -3.47 -12.65 -15.30
C GLY A 29 -4.76 -13.39 -14.98
N ALA A 30 -5.29 -13.24 -13.76
CA ALA A 30 -6.56 -13.84 -13.37
C ALA A 30 -7.75 -13.29 -14.20
N ALA A 31 -7.77 -11.98 -14.47
CA ALA A 31 -8.79 -11.35 -15.31
C ALA A 31 -8.71 -11.83 -16.77
N LEU A 32 -7.49 -11.99 -17.30
CA LEU A 32 -7.25 -12.54 -18.62
C LEU A 32 -7.74 -13.98 -18.70
N LEU A 33 -7.36 -14.84 -17.75
CA LEU A 33 -7.82 -16.24 -17.69
C LEU A 33 -9.35 -16.35 -17.66
N CYS A 34 -10.02 -15.51 -16.87
CA CYS A 34 -11.48 -15.44 -16.84
C CYS A 34 -12.10 -14.96 -18.17
N SER A 35 -11.33 -14.28 -19.03
CA SER A 35 -11.78 -13.81 -20.35
C SER A 35 -11.61 -14.86 -21.45
N VAL A 36 -10.55 -15.68 -21.37
CA VAL A 36 -10.24 -16.67 -22.42
C VAL A 36 -10.82 -18.06 -22.14
N SER A 37 -11.09 -18.40 -20.88
CA SER A 37 -11.64 -19.71 -20.51
C SER A 37 -13.02 -19.58 -19.87
N SER A 38 -14.03 -20.14 -20.57
CA SER A 38 -15.39 -20.26 -20.05
C SER A 38 -15.49 -21.18 -18.83
N GLU A 39 -14.57 -22.14 -18.70
CA GLU A 39 -14.49 -23.06 -17.56
C GLU A 39 -14.05 -22.31 -16.29
N VAL A 40 -12.99 -21.50 -16.38
CA VAL A 40 -12.52 -20.64 -15.27
C VAL A 40 -13.62 -19.66 -14.85
N ALA A 41 -14.32 -19.09 -15.83
CA ALA A 41 -15.43 -18.18 -15.61
C ALA A 41 -16.62 -18.83 -14.87
N GLY A 42 -16.86 -20.12 -15.09
CA GLY A 42 -17.95 -20.88 -14.46
C GLY A 42 -17.73 -21.14 -12.97
N SER A 43 -16.48 -21.26 -12.54
CA SER A 43 -16.11 -21.50 -11.13
C SER A 43 -16.07 -20.23 -10.27
N ALA A 44 -16.35 -19.06 -10.86
CA ALA A 44 -16.20 -17.78 -10.19
C ALA A 44 -17.42 -17.41 -9.31
N VAL A 45 -17.19 -16.92 -8.08
CA VAL A 45 -18.26 -16.58 -7.09
C VAL A 45 -19.36 -15.68 -7.65
N PHE A 46 -18.95 -14.67 -8.43
CA PHE A 46 -19.85 -13.65 -8.98
C PHE A 46 -20.17 -13.88 -10.46
N GLY A 47 -19.83 -15.06 -10.99
CA GLY A 47 -19.76 -15.32 -12.42
C GLY A 47 -18.65 -14.53 -13.13
N SER A 48 -18.50 -14.77 -14.43
CA SER A 48 -17.51 -14.13 -15.32
C SER A 48 -17.47 -12.60 -15.19
N PRO A 49 -18.57 -11.86 -15.46
CA PRO A 49 -18.51 -10.40 -15.55
C PRO A 49 -18.28 -9.75 -14.18
N GLY A 50 -18.87 -10.31 -13.12
CA GLY A 50 -18.69 -9.81 -11.75
C GLY A 50 -17.24 -9.95 -11.29
N THR A 51 -16.64 -11.11 -11.48
CA THR A 51 -15.24 -11.37 -11.11
C THR A 51 -14.27 -10.52 -11.93
N GLN A 52 -14.49 -10.38 -13.24
CA GLN A 52 -13.67 -9.50 -14.08
C GLN A 52 -13.73 -8.04 -13.61
N ALA A 53 -14.91 -7.53 -13.25
CA ALA A 53 -15.07 -6.18 -12.73
C ALA A 53 -14.32 -5.99 -11.41
N VAL A 54 -14.42 -6.94 -10.48
CA VAL A 54 -13.68 -6.90 -9.20
C VAL A 54 -12.17 -6.90 -9.44
N LEU A 55 -11.67 -7.75 -10.33
CA LEU A 55 -10.24 -7.84 -10.65
C LEU A 55 -9.72 -6.58 -11.38
N ALA A 56 -10.52 -5.99 -12.26
CA ALA A 56 -10.16 -4.74 -12.93
C ALA A 56 -10.08 -3.57 -11.94
N VAL A 57 -11.05 -3.45 -11.03
CA VAL A 57 -11.01 -2.46 -9.96
C VAL A 57 -9.80 -2.72 -9.05
N ALA A 58 -9.53 -3.98 -8.71
CA ALA A 58 -8.39 -4.35 -7.88
C ALA A 58 -7.06 -3.95 -8.50
N LEU A 59 -6.90 -4.19 -9.80
CA LEU A 59 -5.75 -3.79 -10.59
C LEU A 59 -5.55 -2.27 -10.54
N LEU A 60 -6.59 -1.49 -10.88
CA LEU A 60 -6.52 -0.03 -10.89
C LEU A 60 -6.18 0.54 -9.51
N MET A 61 -6.80 0.03 -8.45
CA MET A 61 -6.56 0.48 -7.08
C MET A 61 -5.17 0.10 -6.58
N THR A 62 -4.65 -1.07 -6.98
CA THR A 62 -3.29 -1.49 -6.64
C THR A 62 -2.25 -0.61 -7.33
N LEU A 63 -2.45 -0.27 -8.60
CA LEU A 63 -1.58 0.66 -9.32
C LEU A 63 -1.62 2.06 -8.70
N ALA A 64 -2.82 2.60 -8.46
CA ALA A 64 -2.99 3.90 -7.82
C ALA A 64 -2.36 3.93 -6.42
N GLY A 65 -2.60 2.90 -5.62
CA GLY A 65 -2.01 2.72 -4.29
C GLY A 65 -0.48 2.66 -4.32
N THR A 66 0.08 1.96 -5.31
CA THR A 66 1.54 1.89 -5.51
C THR A 66 2.12 3.27 -5.84
N VAL A 67 1.46 4.05 -6.69
CA VAL A 67 1.87 5.43 -7.02
C VAL A 67 1.81 6.34 -5.78
N VAL A 68 0.75 6.22 -4.98
CA VAL A 68 0.61 6.97 -3.72
C VAL A 68 1.71 6.59 -2.72
N ALA A 69 2.03 5.29 -2.60
CA ALA A 69 3.12 4.80 -1.75
C ALA A 69 4.50 5.30 -2.19
N TRP A 70 4.70 5.51 -3.50
CA TRP A 70 5.94 6.04 -4.07
C TRP A 70 6.14 7.54 -3.83
N ARG A 71 5.06 8.33 -3.77
CA ARG A 71 5.13 9.80 -3.61
C ARG A 71 4.42 10.27 -2.33
N PRO A 72 4.84 9.84 -1.13
CA PRO A 72 4.15 10.16 0.12
C PRO A 72 4.12 11.66 0.45
N ALA A 73 5.06 12.45 -0.09
CA ALA A 73 5.08 13.90 0.08
C ALA A 73 4.16 14.65 -0.90
N GLY A 74 3.74 14.02 -2.00
CA GLY A 74 2.94 14.66 -3.06
C GLY A 74 1.44 14.62 -2.82
N PHE A 75 0.96 13.84 -1.85
CA PHE A 75 -0.47 13.64 -1.59
C PHE A 75 -0.89 14.09 -0.18
N PRO A 76 -2.06 14.73 -0.03
CA PRO A 76 -2.59 15.08 1.28
C PRO A 76 -2.91 13.83 2.11
N VAL A 77 -2.94 13.97 3.45
CA VAL A 77 -3.17 12.86 4.39
C VAL A 77 -4.50 12.15 4.13
N ARG A 78 -5.56 12.91 3.83
CA ARG A 78 -6.90 12.35 3.52
C ARG A 78 -6.89 11.43 2.30
N VAL A 79 -6.16 11.78 1.24
CA VAL A 79 -6.04 10.95 0.03
C VAL A 79 -5.29 9.65 0.34
N ARG A 80 -4.26 9.71 1.19
CA ARG A 80 -3.53 8.51 1.64
C ARG A 80 -4.41 7.59 2.47
N GLN A 81 -5.21 8.13 3.39
CA GLN A 81 -6.17 7.34 4.19
C GLN A 81 -7.23 6.70 3.30
N PHE A 82 -7.75 7.44 2.31
CA PHE A 82 -8.71 6.92 1.36
C PHE A 82 -8.11 5.79 0.49
N ALA A 83 -6.87 5.95 0.02
CA ALA A 83 -6.16 4.90 -0.72
C ALA A 83 -5.95 3.63 0.12
N VAL A 84 -5.63 3.77 1.41
CA VAL A 84 -5.52 2.63 2.34
C VAL A 84 -6.86 1.91 2.48
N LEU A 85 -7.95 2.66 2.68
CA LEU A 85 -9.29 2.09 2.81
C LEU A 85 -9.68 1.33 1.55
N LEU A 86 -9.46 1.91 0.37
CA LEU A 86 -9.76 1.28 -0.91
C LEU A 86 -8.94 0.01 -1.13
N LEU A 87 -7.63 0.04 -0.84
CA LEU A 87 -6.78 -1.15 -0.93
C LEU A 87 -7.23 -2.26 0.03
N ALA A 88 -7.69 -1.91 1.24
CA ALA A 88 -8.21 -2.87 2.20
C ALA A 88 -9.51 -3.52 1.71
N VAL A 89 -10.44 -2.72 1.19
CA VAL A 89 -11.71 -3.21 0.61
C VAL A 89 -11.43 -4.13 -0.57
N VAL A 90 -10.54 -3.70 -1.48
CA VAL A 90 -10.13 -4.50 -2.65
C VAL A 90 -9.48 -5.81 -2.23
N SER A 91 -8.55 -5.79 -1.26
CA SER A 91 -7.89 -6.98 -0.74
C SER A 91 -8.89 -7.96 -0.13
N GLY A 92 -9.89 -7.46 0.61
CA GLY A 92 -10.99 -8.28 1.10
C GLY A 92 -11.82 -8.89 -0.02
N ALA A 93 -12.22 -8.08 -1.01
CA ALA A 93 -13.01 -8.54 -2.15
C ALA A 93 -12.27 -9.59 -2.99
N THR A 94 -10.98 -9.41 -3.26
CA THR A 94 -10.18 -10.39 -4.02
C THR A 94 -9.94 -11.67 -3.22
N THR A 95 -9.86 -11.60 -1.89
CA THR A 95 -9.81 -12.79 -1.03
C THR A 95 -11.10 -13.59 -1.13
N VAL A 96 -12.28 -12.95 -1.16
CA VAL A 96 -13.57 -13.64 -1.37
C VAL A 96 -13.59 -14.33 -2.74
N VAL A 97 -13.12 -13.67 -3.79
CA VAL A 97 -12.99 -14.27 -5.12
C VAL A 97 -12.05 -15.48 -5.09
N ALA A 98 -10.90 -15.37 -4.42
CA ALA A 98 -9.95 -16.47 -4.28
C ALA A 98 -10.55 -17.68 -3.56
N VAL A 99 -11.31 -17.46 -2.48
CA VAL A 99 -12.04 -18.50 -1.75
C VAL A 99 -13.05 -19.22 -2.65
N GLY A 100 -13.70 -18.51 -3.57
CA GLY A 100 -14.56 -19.13 -4.58
C GLY A 100 -13.85 -20.12 -5.48
N PHE A 101 -12.68 -19.73 -5.98
CA PHE A 101 -11.86 -20.63 -6.79
C PHE A 101 -11.40 -21.87 -6.02
N PHE A 102 -11.11 -21.73 -4.72
CA PHE A 102 -10.82 -22.89 -3.86
C PHE A 102 -12.03 -23.78 -3.64
N ALA A 103 -13.22 -23.20 -3.47
CA ALA A 103 -14.46 -23.96 -3.30
C ALA A 103 -14.83 -24.77 -4.57
N GLY A 104 -14.48 -24.26 -5.76
CA GLY A 104 -14.66 -24.96 -7.02
C GLY A 104 -13.66 -26.10 -7.28
N GLY A 105 -12.52 -26.14 -6.58
CA GLY A 105 -11.53 -27.22 -6.63
C GLY A 105 -10.65 -27.28 -7.89
N GLU A 106 -11.21 -27.01 -9.08
CA GLU A 106 -10.51 -27.16 -10.36
C GLU A 106 -9.46 -26.06 -10.63
N TRP A 107 -9.60 -24.89 -10.03
CA TRP A 107 -8.78 -23.71 -10.33
C TRP A 107 -8.09 -23.15 -9.08
N ALA A 108 -7.65 -24.03 -8.18
CA ALA A 108 -6.99 -23.66 -6.93
C ALA A 108 -5.74 -22.78 -7.14
N ASP A 109 -4.98 -23.00 -8.22
CA ASP A 109 -3.80 -22.19 -8.56
C ASP A 109 -4.15 -20.71 -8.81
N VAL A 110 -5.29 -20.44 -9.44
CA VAL A 110 -5.81 -19.07 -9.63
C VAL A 110 -6.18 -18.46 -8.29
N GLY A 111 -6.78 -19.24 -7.39
CA GLY A 111 -7.06 -18.85 -6.01
C GLY A 111 -5.78 -18.45 -5.25
N ILE A 112 -4.71 -19.23 -5.36
CA ILE A 112 -3.41 -18.93 -4.73
C ILE A 112 -2.81 -17.64 -5.29
N LEU A 113 -2.80 -17.48 -6.62
CA LEU A 113 -2.30 -16.29 -7.30
C LEU A 113 -3.05 -15.03 -6.83
N LEU A 114 -4.37 -15.11 -6.71
CA LEU A 114 -5.21 -14.02 -6.21
C LEU A 114 -4.96 -13.71 -4.74
N LEU A 115 -4.83 -14.75 -3.90
CA LEU A 115 -4.57 -14.58 -2.48
C LEU A 115 -3.20 -13.92 -2.25
N GLN A 116 -2.17 -14.34 -2.98
CA GLN A 116 -0.85 -13.70 -2.95
C GLN A 116 -0.93 -12.23 -3.37
N SER A 117 -1.67 -11.93 -4.44
CA SER A 117 -1.88 -10.57 -4.93
C SER A 117 -2.64 -9.70 -3.91
N ALA A 118 -3.63 -10.28 -3.23
CA ALA A 118 -4.38 -9.63 -2.16
C ALA A 118 -3.49 -9.30 -0.95
N VAL A 119 -2.58 -10.20 -0.58
CA VAL A 119 -1.60 -9.98 0.49
C VAL A 119 -0.66 -8.83 0.13
N PHE A 120 -0.14 -8.78 -1.10
CA PHE A 120 0.71 -7.66 -1.52
C PHE A 120 -0.02 -6.32 -1.49
N ALA A 121 -1.29 -6.27 -1.92
CA ALA A 121 -2.12 -5.06 -1.79
C ALA A 121 -2.28 -4.62 -0.32
N ALA A 122 -2.53 -5.57 0.59
CA ALA A 122 -2.64 -5.31 2.03
C ALA A 122 -1.31 -4.79 2.63
N VAL A 123 -0.17 -5.33 2.17
CA VAL A 123 1.15 -4.88 2.61
C VAL A 123 1.43 -3.46 2.12
N ILE A 124 1.05 -3.11 0.88
CA ILE A 124 1.14 -1.74 0.36
C ILE A 124 0.29 -0.79 1.23
N ALA A 125 -0.95 -1.17 1.54
CA ALA A 125 -1.83 -0.39 2.41
C ALA A 125 -1.20 -0.16 3.80
N THR A 126 -0.66 -1.21 4.41
CA THR A 126 0.01 -1.14 5.72
C THR A 126 1.21 -0.19 5.69
N ARG A 127 1.98 -0.18 4.61
CA ARG A 127 3.12 0.73 4.44
C ARG A 127 2.67 2.19 4.33
N ILE A 128 1.62 2.48 3.57
CA ILE A 128 1.05 3.83 3.47
C ILE A 128 0.56 4.32 4.85
N SER A 129 -0.11 3.46 5.62
CA SER A 129 -0.57 3.79 6.98
C SER A 129 0.58 4.14 7.91
N ARG A 130 1.64 3.33 7.96
CA ARG A 130 2.81 3.58 8.83
C ARG A 130 3.50 4.90 8.52
N LEU A 131 3.63 5.25 7.24
CA LEU A 131 4.22 6.54 6.82
C LEU A 131 3.38 7.75 7.26
N SER A 132 2.07 7.56 7.41
CA SER A 132 1.14 8.60 7.82
C SER A 132 1.24 8.87 9.33
N THR A 133 1.34 7.80 10.14
CA THR A 133 1.47 7.90 11.60
C THR A 133 2.77 8.57 12.04
N VAL A 134 3.92 8.17 11.49
CA VAL A 134 5.24 8.72 11.88
C VAL A 134 5.31 10.24 11.70
N ARG A 135 4.65 10.77 10.65
CA ARG A 135 4.65 12.20 10.37
C ARG A 135 3.80 13.01 11.35
N ALA A 136 2.69 12.43 11.82
CA ALA A 136 1.86 13.05 12.84
C ALA A 136 2.63 13.18 14.17
N SER A 137 3.29 12.09 14.60
CA SER A 137 4.07 12.07 15.85
C SER A 137 5.28 13.02 15.83
N GLY A 138 5.90 13.22 14.66
CA GLY A 138 7.01 14.17 14.51
C GLY A 138 6.56 15.63 14.59
N LEU A 139 5.37 15.95 14.09
CA LEU A 139 4.81 17.30 14.17
C LEU A 139 4.44 17.67 15.61
N GLU A 140 3.84 16.73 16.35
CA GLU A 140 3.48 16.92 17.75
C GLU A 140 4.72 17.19 18.63
N ARG A 141 5.86 16.53 18.38
CA ARG A 141 7.10 16.82 19.10
C ARG A 141 7.69 18.19 18.79
N HIS A 142 7.58 18.66 17.54
CA HIS A 142 8.05 20.00 17.18
C HIS A 142 7.16 21.12 17.71
N VAL A 143 5.86 20.86 17.89
CA VAL A 143 4.92 21.82 18.51
C VAL A 143 5.00 21.78 20.04
N ALA A 144 5.20 20.61 20.64
CA ALA A 144 5.30 20.46 22.10
C ALA A 144 6.68 20.85 22.64
N GLY A 145 7.74 20.64 21.86
CA GLY A 145 9.07 21.15 22.17
C GLY A 145 9.27 22.50 21.52
N ASP A 146 8.80 23.58 22.16
CA ASP A 146 9.68 24.68 22.58
C ASP A 146 8.96 25.90 23.23
N PRO A 147 8.31 25.77 24.40
CA PRO A 147 8.05 26.94 25.25
C PRO A 147 9.23 27.32 26.16
N GLY A 148 10.34 26.55 26.14
CA GLY A 148 11.41 26.61 27.14
C GLY A 148 12.79 27.10 26.67
N GLN A 149 13.14 26.99 25.37
CA GLN A 149 14.41 27.51 24.84
C GLN A 149 14.38 29.02 24.61
N ALA A 150 13.19 29.64 24.53
CA ALA A 150 13.08 31.10 24.49
C ALA A 150 13.56 31.78 25.80
N SER A 151 13.66 31.06 26.92
CA SER A 151 14.10 31.60 28.21
C SER A 151 15.57 31.31 28.55
N ALA A 152 16.29 30.51 27.74
CA ALA A 152 17.60 29.97 28.11
C ALA A 152 18.80 30.66 27.42
N ASN A 153 18.62 31.81 26.77
CA ASN A 153 19.75 32.63 26.32
C ASN A 153 19.87 33.97 27.07
N PRO A 154 20.31 33.96 28.34
CA PRO A 154 20.67 35.18 29.07
C PRO A 154 22.03 35.77 28.67
N ALA A 155 22.67 35.28 27.60
CA ALA A 155 24.06 35.65 27.24
C ALA A 155 24.17 36.83 26.24
N ALA A 156 23.06 37.39 25.75
CA ALA A 156 23.10 38.50 24.77
C ALA A 156 23.15 39.92 25.38
N GLY A 157 23.37 40.05 26.70
CA GLY A 157 23.17 41.33 27.42
C GLY A 157 24.36 41.89 28.21
N ARG A 158 25.62 41.53 27.92
CA ARG A 158 26.79 42.08 28.63
C ARG A 158 27.99 42.38 27.73
N THR A 159 27.84 43.33 26.82
CA THR A 159 28.96 44.07 26.19
C THR A 159 28.51 45.48 25.81
N ALA A 160 28.44 46.36 26.79
CA ALA A 160 28.33 47.83 26.73
C ALA A 160 27.98 48.25 28.17
N GLU A 161 28.76 49.01 28.94
CA GLU A 161 29.98 49.80 28.80
C GLU A 161 30.71 49.79 30.15
#